data_AF-A0A654LWP6-F1
#
_entry.id   AF-A0A654LWP6-F1
#
_cell.length_a   1.000
_cell.length_b   1.000
_cell.length_c   1.000
_cell.angle_alpha   90.00
_cell.angle_beta   90.00
_cell.angle_gamma   90.00
#
_symmetry.space_group_name_H-M   'P 1'
#
loop_
_entity.id
_entity.type
_entity.pdbx_description
1 polymer ?
#
loop_
_entity_poly.entity_id
_entity_poly.type
_entity_poly.pdbx_seq_one_letter_code
_entity_poly.pdbx_strand_id
1 'polypeptide(L)'
;MFSYKSEQNSSDPVLNIGTDMKDYINFMFPEKSFKEKEKPILYLIKSCEYYDLSERESIESINKVLGDKSISRRTYYNYKKKLYDSQAFGLLKNSCYNTIGVKLFILDSILDDWEHTKRADKLIGQQFPKRKQVLEDEEKQKEELNNVMNRAEANINKLKEMETSQSRIDSTLPSNHTTREEFVKCGKEFCLQCPHGPYYYAYWKDSTTKKIKKKYLGVIDPRQ
;
A
#
# COMPACT_ATOMS: atom_id res chain seq x y z
N MET A 1 -43.94 49.64 -13.89
CA MET A 1 -44.65 48.84 -12.87
C MET A 1 -45.06 47.53 -13.54
N PHE A 2 -44.88 46.38 -12.86
CA PHE A 2 -44.93 44.97 -13.35
C PHE A 2 -43.70 44.57 -14.19
N SER A 3 -42.67 43.81 -13.77
CA SER A 3 -42.43 42.76 -12.76
C SER A 3 -42.90 41.33 -13.13
N TYR A 4 -41.89 40.48 -13.43
CA TYR A 4 -41.80 39.01 -13.25
C TYR A 4 -42.68 38.11 -14.18
N LYS A 5 -42.29 36.93 -14.70
CA LYS A 5 -41.23 35.93 -14.43
C LYS A 5 -40.83 35.19 -15.72
N SER A 6 -39.56 34.87 -15.87
CA SER A 6 -39.06 33.79 -16.74
C SER A 6 -38.94 32.51 -15.91
N GLU A 7 -39.71 31.48 -16.25
CA GLU A 7 -39.51 30.13 -15.71
C GLU A 7 -38.42 29.41 -16.50
N GLN A 8 -37.26 29.23 -15.87
CA GLN A 8 -36.28 28.22 -16.26
C GLN A 8 -36.62 26.94 -15.51
N ASN A 9 -37.03 25.89 -16.21
CA ASN A 9 -37.02 24.52 -15.70
C ASN A 9 -35.88 23.75 -16.39
N SER A 10 -34.67 23.89 -15.86
CA SER A 10 -33.59 22.92 -16.04
C SER A 10 -33.22 22.38 -14.66
N SER A 11 -33.93 21.34 -14.24
CA SER A 11 -33.56 20.54 -13.07
C SER A 11 -32.41 19.62 -13.46
N ASP A 12 -31.21 20.18 -13.60
CA ASP A 12 -29.98 19.42 -13.42
C ASP A 12 -29.75 19.26 -11.91
N PRO A 13 -29.49 18.06 -11.40
CA PRO A 13 -29.17 17.88 -9.99
C PRO A 13 -27.80 18.50 -9.73
N VAL A 14 -27.80 19.67 -9.09
CA VAL A 14 -26.61 20.29 -8.50
C VAL A 14 -26.10 19.33 -7.42
N LEU A 15 -25.08 18.55 -7.77
CA LEU A 15 -24.33 17.72 -6.84
C LEU A 15 -23.67 18.63 -5.80
N ASN A 16 -24.19 18.55 -4.58
CA ASN A 16 -23.64 19.24 -3.41
C ASN A 16 -22.25 18.65 -3.14
N ILE A 17 -21.22 19.47 -3.43
CA ILE A 17 -19.80 19.14 -3.24
C ILE A 17 -19.50 19.18 -1.73
N GLY A 18 -19.90 18.11 -1.06
CA GLY A 18 -19.70 17.88 0.37
C GLY A 18 -19.93 16.42 0.76
N THR A 19 -19.91 15.51 -0.22
CA THR A 19 -20.07 14.07 -0.02
C THR A 19 -18.71 13.44 0.20
N ASP A 20 -18.61 12.62 1.24
CA ASP A 20 -17.44 11.79 1.52
C ASP A 20 -17.07 11.03 0.23
N MET A 21 -15.79 10.90 -0.08
CA MET A 21 -15.33 10.09 -1.22
C MET A 21 -15.94 8.67 -1.15
N LYS A 22 -16.18 8.19 0.07
CA LYS A 22 -16.92 6.95 0.34
C LYS A 22 -18.37 6.98 -0.14
N ASP A 23 -19.08 8.08 -0.02
CA ASP A 23 -20.47 8.19 -0.49
C ASP A 23 -20.54 8.14 -2.01
N TYR A 24 -19.59 8.78 -2.70
CA TYR A 24 -19.47 8.68 -4.16
C TYR A 24 -19.08 7.27 -4.59
N ILE A 25 -18.14 6.63 -3.89
CA ILE A 25 -17.74 5.24 -4.13
C ILE A 25 -18.92 4.30 -3.89
N ASN A 26 -19.66 4.44 -2.80
CA ASN A 26 -20.83 3.61 -2.47
C ASN A 26 -22.01 3.86 -3.43
N PHE A 27 -22.16 5.09 -3.92
CA PHE A 27 -23.14 5.42 -4.95
C PHE A 27 -22.77 4.80 -6.31
N MET A 28 -21.49 4.86 -6.68
CA MET A 28 -20.99 4.27 -7.94
C MET A 28 -20.89 2.74 -7.88
N PHE A 29 -20.63 2.19 -6.69
CA PHE A 29 -20.41 0.78 -6.40
C PHE A 29 -21.26 0.33 -5.20
N PRO A 30 -22.58 0.23 -5.36
CA PRO A 30 -23.43 -0.28 -4.29
C PRO A 30 -22.97 -1.70 -3.93
N GLU A 31 -22.76 -1.95 -2.63
CA GLU A 31 -22.28 -3.24 -2.11
C GLU A 31 -23.15 -4.38 -2.65
N LYS A 32 -22.59 -5.19 -3.55
CA LYS A 32 -23.21 -6.44 -3.98
C LYS A 32 -22.75 -7.56 -3.08
N SER A 33 -23.62 -7.98 -2.16
CA SER A 33 -23.37 -9.19 -1.39
C SER A 33 -23.70 -10.43 -2.24
N PHE A 34 -22.67 -11.13 -2.71
CA PHE A 34 -22.84 -12.46 -3.30
C PHE A 34 -22.93 -13.53 -2.21
N LYS A 35 -23.73 -14.56 -2.44
CA LYS A 35 -23.78 -15.73 -1.54
C LYS A 35 -22.40 -16.38 -1.51
N GLU A 36 -21.93 -16.78 -0.32
CA GLU A 36 -20.59 -17.40 -0.15
C GLU A 36 -20.32 -18.57 -1.11
N LYS A 37 -21.33 -19.41 -1.36
CA LYS A 37 -21.23 -20.54 -2.30
C LYS A 37 -21.02 -20.14 -3.77
N GLU A 38 -21.33 -18.90 -4.14
CA GLU A 38 -21.21 -18.37 -5.50
C GLU A 38 -19.87 -17.69 -5.74
N LYS A 39 -19.25 -17.15 -4.68
CA LYS A 39 -17.99 -16.41 -4.75
C LYS A 39 -16.86 -17.17 -5.46
N PRO A 40 -16.59 -18.47 -5.19
CA PRO A 40 -15.51 -19.19 -5.88
C PRO A 40 -15.64 -19.19 -7.40
N ILE A 41 -16.85 -19.37 -7.92
CA ILE A 41 -17.11 -19.38 -9.37
C ILE A 41 -16.96 -17.96 -9.94
N LEU A 42 -17.41 -16.94 -9.21
CA LEU A 42 -17.29 -15.54 -9.63
C LEU A 42 -15.83 -15.10 -9.72
N TYR A 43 -14.99 -15.49 -8.74
CA TYR A 43 -13.54 -15.23 -8.79
C TYR A 43 -12.90 -15.90 -10.01
N LEU A 44 -13.22 -17.18 -10.28
CA LEU A 44 -12.67 -17.88 -11.45
C LEU A 44 -13.12 -17.25 -12.77
N ILE A 45 -14.38 -16.80 -12.89
CA ILE A 45 -14.86 -16.09 -14.08
C ILE A 45 -14.10 -14.77 -14.24
N LYS A 46 -13.94 -13.99 -13.17
CA LYS A 46 -13.15 -12.74 -13.20
C LYS A 46 -11.71 -12.99 -13.66
N SER A 47 -11.05 -14.01 -13.13
CA SER A 47 -9.73 -14.43 -13.58
C SER A 47 -9.71 -14.77 -15.06
N CYS A 48 -10.72 -15.51 -15.57
CA CYS A 48 -10.80 -15.81 -17.00
C CYS A 48 -10.93 -14.54 -17.86
N GLU A 49 -11.70 -13.53 -17.43
CA GLU A 49 -11.79 -12.24 -18.12
C GLU A 49 -10.46 -11.46 -18.05
N TYR A 50 -9.76 -11.53 -16.92
CA TYR A 50 -8.43 -10.93 -16.76
C TYR A 50 -7.43 -11.51 -17.78
N TYR A 51 -7.52 -12.81 -18.03
CA TYR A 51 -6.70 -13.52 -19.00
C TYR A 51 -7.21 -13.43 -20.45
N ASP A 52 -8.33 -12.74 -20.69
CA ASP A 52 -8.99 -12.60 -21.99
C ASP A 52 -9.28 -13.96 -22.66
N LEU A 53 -9.71 -14.94 -21.85
CA LEU A 53 -10.01 -16.28 -22.33
C LEU A 53 -11.31 -16.29 -23.12
N SER A 54 -11.35 -17.10 -24.18
CA SER A 54 -12.62 -17.39 -24.85
C SER A 54 -13.58 -18.10 -23.90
N GLU A 55 -14.87 -18.10 -24.24
CA GLU A 55 -15.89 -18.78 -23.44
C GLU A 55 -15.58 -20.27 -23.23
N ARG A 56 -15.12 -20.95 -24.28
CA ARG A 56 -14.76 -22.37 -24.22
C ARG A 56 -13.58 -22.60 -23.28
N GLU A 57 -12.52 -21.80 -23.42
CA GLU A 57 -11.33 -21.87 -22.55
C GLU A 57 -11.67 -21.55 -21.10
N SER A 58 -12.55 -20.59 -20.88
CA SER A 58 -13.02 -20.21 -19.54
C SER A 58 -13.73 -21.38 -18.86
N ILE A 59 -14.72 -22.00 -19.54
CA ILE A 59 -15.49 -23.12 -18.99
C ILE A 59 -14.58 -24.33 -18.74
N GLU A 60 -13.68 -24.64 -19.67
CA GLU A 60 -12.72 -25.72 -19.53
C GLU A 60 -11.79 -25.49 -18.33
N SER A 61 -11.24 -24.28 -18.20
CA SER A 61 -10.35 -23.92 -17.08
C SER A 61 -11.07 -23.97 -15.74
N ILE A 62 -12.31 -23.46 -15.67
CA ILE A 62 -13.12 -23.50 -14.46
C ILE A 62 -13.46 -24.95 -14.06
N ASN A 63 -13.88 -25.77 -15.02
CA ASN A 63 -14.24 -27.17 -14.75
C ASN A 63 -13.04 -27.98 -14.26
N LYS A 64 -11.85 -27.71 -14.81
CA LYS A 64 -10.61 -28.33 -14.35
C LYS A 64 -10.29 -27.99 -12.90
N VAL A 65 -10.58 -26.76 -12.47
CA VAL A 65 -10.36 -26.31 -11.08
C VAL A 65 -11.43 -26.88 -10.14
N LEU A 66 -12.68 -26.97 -10.58
CA LEU A 66 -13.79 -27.45 -9.75
C LEU A 66 -13.89 -28.98 -9.64
N GLY A 67 -13.21 -29.73 -10.52
CA GLY A 67 -13.21 -31.20 -10.52
C GLY A 67 -14.60 -31.77 -10.77
N ASP A 68 -15.16 -32.46 -9.78
CA ASP A 68 -16.48 -33.14 -9.88
C ASP A 68 -17.65 -32.17 -10.10
N LYS A 69 -17.46 -30.89 -9.78
CA LYS A 69 -18.47 -29.84 -9.95
C LYS A 69 -18.28 -29.12 -11.27
N SER A 70 -18.68 -29.74 -12.38
CA SER A 70 -18.67 -29.05 -13.67
C SER A 70 -19.79 -28.02 -13.77
N ILE A 71 -19.48 -26.88 -14.41
CA ILE A 71 -20.45 -25.87 -14.78
C ILE A 71 -20.80 -25.98 -16.26
N SER A 72 -22.09 -25.86 -16.55
CA SER A 72 -22.57 -25.77 -17.93
C SER A 72 -22.35 -24.37 -18.50
N ARG A 73 -22.40 -24.23 -19.83
CA ARG A 73 -22.42 -22.92 -20.51
C ARG A 73 -23.51 -22.00 -19.99
N ARG A 74 -24.71 -22.55 -19.71
CA ARG A 74 -25.83 -21.79 -19.13
C ARG A 74 -25.48 -21.28 -17.73
N THR A 75 -24.88 -22.12 -16.91
CA THR A 75 -24.45 -21.77 -15.56
C THR A 75 -23.38 -20.68 -15.59
N TYR A 76 -22.38 -20.81 -16.46
CA TYR A 76 -21.33 -19.80 -16.68
C TYR A 76 -21.94 -18.43 -17.00
N TYR A 77 -22.85 -18.36 -17.98
CA TYR A 77 -23.48 -17.08 -18.35
C TYR A 77 -24.39 -16.51 -17.27
N ASN A 78 -25.06 -17.35 -16.47
CA ASN A 78 -25.83 -16.87 -15.32
C ASN A 78 -24.93 -16.17 -14.30
N TYR A 79 -23.76 -16.73 -13.99
CA TYR A 79 -22.79 -16.11 -13.07
C TYR A 79 -22.10 -14.90 -13.68
N LYS A 80 -21.68 -14.97 -14.96
CA LYS A 80 -21.12 -13.83 -15.67
C LYS A 80 -22.10 -12.67 -15.73
N LYS A 81 -23.38 -12.93 -16.03
CA LYS A 81 -24.43 -11.91 -15.97
C LYS A 81 -24.52 -11.29 -14.58
N LYS A 82 -24.64 -12.09 -13.52
CA LYS A 82 -24.68 -11.60 -12.12
C LYS A 82 -23.51 -10.68 -11.77
N LEU A 83 -22.32 -11.03 -12.25
CA LEU A 83 -21.08 -10.26 -12.04
C LEU A 83 -21.17 -8.87 -12.70
N TYR A 84 -21.65 -8.80 -13.94
CA TYR A 84 -21.75 -7.56 -14.71
C TYR A 84 -23.08 -6.80 -14.55
N ASP A 85 -24.05 -7.33 -13.82
CA ASP A 85 -25.39 -6.74 -13.63
C ASP A 85 -25.37 -5.56 -12.64
N SER A 86 -24.34 -4.71 -12.66
CA SER A 86 -24.22 -3.54 -11.80
C SER A 86 -24.49 -2.26 -12.59
N GLN A 87 -25.02 -1.25 -11.89
CA GLN A 87 -25.22 0.08 -12.46
C GLN A 87 -23.91 0.66 -13.02
N ALA A 88 -22.77 0.36 -12.38
CA ALA A 88 -21.44 0.77 -12.82
C ALA A 88 -21.11 0.28 -14.24
N PHE A 89 -21.39 -0.99 -14.57
CA PHE A 89 -21.18 -1.51 -15.92
C PHE A 89 -22.19 -0.95 -16.94
N GLY A 90 -23.39 -0.60 -16.49
CA GLY A 90 -24.37 0.13 -17.30
C GLY A 90 -23.85 1.49 -17.77
N LEU A 91 -23.23 2.26 -16.86
CA LEU A 91 -22.60 3.55 -17.16
C LEU A 91 -21.38 3.42 -18.09
N LEU A 92 -20.62 2.32 -17.96
CA LEU A 92 -19.46 2.06 -18.82
C LEU A 92 -19.83 1.69 -20.24
N LYS A 93 -20.98 1.08 -20.49
CA LYS A 93 -21.30 0.44 -21.79
C LYS A 93 -21.13 1.37 -23.00
N ASN A 94 -21.40 2.66 -22.82
CA ASN A 94 -21.32 3.68 -23.86
C ASN A 94 -20.26 4.77 -23.56
N SER A 95 -19.34 4.53 -22.63
CA SER A 95 -18.30 5.50 -22.26
C SER A 95 -16.97 5.19 -22.95
N CYS A 96 -16.09 6.20 -23.04
CA CYS A 96 -14.71 6.01 -23.46
C CYS A 96 -13.87 5.17 -22.47
N TYR A 97 -14.41 4.90 -21.27
CA TYR A 97 -13.80 4.08 -20.23
C TYR A 97 -14.21 2.61 -20.30
N ASN A 98 -14.84 2.16 -21.40
CA ASN A 98 -15.21 0.76 -21.62
C ASN A 98 -14.01 -0.14 -21.98
N THR A 99 -12.93 -0.05 -21.21
CA THR A 99 -11.71 -0.85 -21.39
C THR A 99 -11.70 -2.05 -20.44
N ILE A 100 -10.92 -3.07 -20.76
CA ILE A 100 -10.74 -4.25 -19.90
C ILE A 100 -10.21 -3.83 -18.53
N GLY A 101 -9.23 -2.92 -18.47
CA GLY A 101 -8.65 -2.44 -17.22
C GLY A 101 -9.67 -1.78 -16.29
N VAL A 102 -10.53 -0.90 -16.81
CA VAL A 102 -11.58 -0.26 -16.00
C VAL A 102 -12.61 -1.29 -15.55
N LYS A 103 -12.97 -2.26 -16.39
CA LYS A 103 -13.89 -3.34 -15.98
C LYS A 103 -13.31 -4.16 -14.83
N LEU A 104 -12.04 -4.54 -14.91
CA LEU A 104 -11.37 -5.31 -13.88
C LEU A 104 -11.29 -4.54 -12.57
N PHE A 105 -10.96 -3.25 -12.61
CA PHE A 105 -10.96 -2.37 -11.43
C PHE A 105 -12.32 -2.36 -10.72
N ILE A 106 -13.42 -2.25 -11.48
CA ILE A 106 -14.78 -2.31 -10.92
C ILE A 106 -15.07 -3.70 -10.33
N LEU A 107 -14.62 -4.77 -10.99
CA LEU A 107 -14.76 -6.13 -10.46
C LEU A 107 -13.94 -6.36 -9.19
N ASP A 108 -12.78 -5.71 -9.04
CA ASP A 108 -11.99 -5.73 -7.81
C ASP A 108 -12.75 -5.07 -6.66
N SER A 109 -13.39 -3.93 -6.89
CA SER A 109 -14.21 -3.26 -5.87
C SER A 109 -15.47 -4.04 -5.49
N ILE A 110 -16.05 -4.79 -6.44
CA ILE A 110 -17.27 -5.59 -6.22
C ILE A 110 -16.95 -6.92 -5.53
N LEU A 111 -15.82 -7.53 -5.87
CA LEU A 111 -15.35 -8.79 -5.30
C LEU A 111 -14.24 -8.46 -4.29
N ASP A 112 -14.67 -8.00 -3.11
CA ASP A 112 -13.86 -7.47 -1.99
C ASP A 112 -12.97 -8.53 -1.29
N ASP A 113 -12.29 -9.36 -2.08
CA ASP A 113 -11.30 -10.32 -1.56
C ASP A 113 -10.17 -10.54 -2.57
N TRP A 114 -9.10 -9.78 -2.32
CA TRP A 114 -7.84 -9.88 -3.05
C TRP A 114 -7.20 -11.28 -2.91
N GLU A 115 -7.31 -11.95 -1.76
CA GLU A 115 -6.71 -13.27 -1.59
C GLU A 115 -7.43 -14.33 -2.43
N HIS A 116 -8.75 -14.30 -2.46
CA HIS A 116 -9.52 -15.23 -3.27
C HIS A 116 -9.34 -14.98 -4.77
N THR A 117 -9.25 -13.73 -5.20
CA THR A 117 -8.90 -13.37 -6.58
C THR A 117 -7.50 -13.92 -6.93
N LYS A 118 -6.49 -13.69 -6.07
CA LYS A 118 -5.12 -14.20 -6.27
C LYS A 118 -5.07 -15.73 -6.35
N ARG A 119 -5.85 -16.43 -5.50
CA ARG A 119 -5.94 -17.90 -5.54
C ARG A 119 -6.55 -18.38 -6.86
N ALA A 120 -7.63 -17.74 -7.32
CA ALA A 120 -8.25 -18.04 -8.61
C ALA A 120 -7.28 -17.77 -9.78
N ASP A 121 -6.58 -16.63 -9.76
CA ASP A 121 -5.59 -16.27 -10.77
C ASP A 121 -4.42 -17.25 -10.81
N LYS A 122 -3.98 -17.78 -9.67
CA LYS A 122 -2.96 -18.84 -9.62
C LYS A 122 -3.47 -20.14 -10.25
N LEU A 123 -4.72 -20.52 -9.98
CA LEU A 123 -5.33 -21.75 -10.50
C LEU A 123 -5.58 -21.69 -12.02
N ILE A 124 -5.98 -20.53 -12.53
CA ILE A 124 -6.17 -20.30 -13.97
C ILE A 124 -4.81 -20.05 -14.65
N GLY A 125 -3.96 -19.20 -14.08
CA GLY A 125 -2.67 -18.78 -14.64
C GLY A 125 -1.65 -19.91 -14.79
N GLN A 126 -1.71 -20.95 -13.95
CA GLN A 126 -0.91 -22.18 -14.13
C GLN A 126 -1.15 -22.87 -15.48
N GLN A 127 -2.28 -22.59 -16.14
CA GLN A 127 -2.64 -23.17 -17.43
C GLN A 127 -2.09 -22.35 -18.62
N PHE A 128 -1.53 -21.15 -18.36
CA PHE A 128 -1.09 -20.20 -19.38
C PHE A 128 0.35 -19.69 -19.11
N PRO A 129 1.39 -20.40 -19.58
CA PRO A 129 2.79 -20.17 -19.21
C PRO A 129 3.31 -18.75 -19.47
N LYS A 130 2.83 -18.11 -20.55
CA LYS A 130 3.26 -16.75 -20.94
C LYS A 130 2.89 -15.67 -19.93
N ARG A 131 1.89 -15.91 -19.07
CA ARG A 131 1.44 -14.95 -18.05
C ARG A 131 1.78 -15.37 -16.62
N LYS A 132 2.26 -16.60 -16.40
CA LYS A 132 2.91 -17.00 -15.14
C LYS A 132 4.09 -16.07 -14.79
N GLN A 133 4.82 -15.64 -15.82
CA GLN A 133 5.93 -14.69 -15.69
C GLN A 133 5.50 -13.34 -15.11
N VAL A 134 4.30 -12.84 -15.46
CA VAL A 134 3.78 -11.56 -14.95
C VAL A 134 3.52 -11.63 -13.44
N LEU A 135 2.96 -12.73 -12.94
CA LEU A 135 2.72 -12.92 -11.51
C LEU A 135 4.03 -13.05 -10.71
N GLU A 136 5.03 -13.73 -11.28
CA GLU A 136 6.37 -13.85 -10.69
C GLU A 136 7.08 -12.47 -10.64
N ASP A 137 6.93 -11.67 -11.70
CA ASP A 137 7.47 -10.31 -11.77
C ASP A 137 6.79 -9.38 -10.74
N GLU A 138 5.47 -9.49 -10.55
CA GLU A 138 4.74 -8.74 -9.51
C GLU A 138 5.19 -9.12 -8.08
N GLU A 139 5.42 -10.40 -7.80
CA GLU A 139 5.92 -10.84 -6.50
C GLU A 139 7.32 -10.31 -6.22
N LYS A 140 8.20 -10.33 -7.24
CA LYS A 140 9.53 -9.74 -7.16
C LYS A 140 9.47 -8.23 -6.91
N GLN A 141 8.60 -7.51 -7.63
CA GLN A 141 8.40 -6.07 -7.41
C GLN A 141 7.91 -5.76 -5.99
N LYS A 142 7.03 -6.58 -5.42
CA LYS A 142 6.57 -6.43 -4.03
C LYS A 142 7.69 -6.66 -3.02
N GLU A 143 8.54 -7.65 -3.26
CA GLU A 143 9.72 -7.90 -2.43
C GLU A 143 10.70 -6.72 -2.48
N GLU A 144 10.98 -6.20 -3.68
CA GLU A 144 11.80 -5.01 -3.86
C GLU A 144 11.22 -3.79 -3.13
N LEU A 145 9.91 -3.57 -3.25
CA LEU A 145 9.21 -2.50 -2.54
C LEU A 145 9.33 -2.65 -1.01
N ASN A 146 9.09 -3.85 -0.47
CA ASN A 146 9.25 -4.12 0.97
C ASN A 146 10.68 -3.85 1.44
N ASN A 147 11.69 -4.23 0.64
CA ASN A 147 13.09 -3.96 0.95
C ASN A 147 13.39 -2.45 0.99
N VAL A 148 12.81 -1.67 0.08
CA VAL A 148 12.94 -0.20 0.08
C VAL A 148 12.26 0.41 1.31
N MET A 149 11.05 -0.05 1.65
CA MET A 149 10.32 0.42 2.82
C MET A 149 11.07 0.13 4.12
N ASN A 150 11.61 -1.09 4.29
CA ASN A 150 12.41 -1.46 5.45
C ASN A 150 13.67 -0.58 5.60
N ARG A 151 14.33 -0.25 4.49
CA ARG A 151 15.49 0.68 4.51
C ARG A 151 15.06 2.10 4.91
N ALA A 152 13.93 2.56 4.38
CA ALA A 152 13.38 3.87 4.74
C ALA A 152 13.04 3.95 6.23
N GLU A 153 12.40 2.92 6.78
CA GLU A 153 12.09 2.83 8.22
C GLU A 153 13.35 2.82 9.09
N ALA A 154 14.37 2.05 8.71
CA ALA A 154 15.65 2.02 9.41
C ALA A 154 16.31 3.41 9.44
N ASN A 155 16.27 4.14 8.33
CA ASN A 155 16.80 5.50 8.26
C ASN A 155 15.98 6.48 9.12
N ILE A 156 14.65 6.39 9.09
CA ILE A 156 13.76 7.21 9.93
C ILE A 156 14.04 6.96 11.41
N ASN A 157 14.22 5.70 11.82
CA ASN A 157 14.54 5.36 13.20
C ASN A 157 15.89 5.93 13.62
N LYS A 158 16.91 5.84 12.75
CA LYS A 158 18.22 6.45 12.99
C LYS A 158 18.13 7.98 13.17
N LEU A 159 17.33 8.67 12.35
CA LEU A 159 17.12 10.12 12.48
C LEU A 159 16.43 10.47 13.81
N LYS A 160 15.40 9.73 14.21
CA LYS A 160 14.72 9.91 15.51
C LYS A 160 15.67 9.66 16.70
N GLU A 161 16.54 8.66 16.60
CA GLU A 161 17.57 8.40 17.60
C GLU A 161 18.57 9.56 17.72
N MET A 162 18.97 10.15 16.59
CA MET A 162 19.83 11.33 16.55
C MET A 162 19.13 12.55 17.18
N GLU A 163 17.89 12.85 16.79
CA GLU A 163 17.10 13.96 17.35
C GLU A 163 16.90 13.83 18.87
N THR A 164 16.54 12.64 19.34
CA THR A 164 16.35 12.38 20.77
C THR A 164 17.67 12.48 21.55
N SER A 165 18.79 12.03 20.97
CA SER A 165 20.11 12.21 21.56
C SER A 165 20.48 13.69 21.67
N GLN A 166 20.21 14.46 20.62
CA GLN A 166 20.47 15.90 20.60
C GLN A 166 19.63 16.66 21.63
N SER A 167 18.32 16.37 21.71
CA SER A 167 17.44 16.98 22.70
C SER A 167 17.88 16.71 24.16
N ARG A 168 18.43 15.52 24.44
CA ARG A 168 19.01 15.20 25.76
C ARG A 168 20.28 15.99 26.05
N ILE A 169 21.11 16.22 25.04
CA ILE A 169 22.32 17.03 25.14
C ILE A 169 21.93 18.49 25.45
N ASP A 170 21.01 19.06 24.67
CA ASP A 170 20.55 20.44 24.84
C ASP A 170 19.88 20.69 26.19
N SER A 171 19.15 19.71 26.74
CA SER A 171 18.48 19.83 28.04
C SER A 171 19.40 19.63 29.25
N THR A 172 20.54 18.95 29.11
CA THR A 172 21.45 18.70 30.24
C THR A 172 22.75 19.49 30.22
N LEU A 173 23.12 20.10 29.08
CA LEU A 173 24.34 20.87 28.98
C LEU A 173 24.06 22.38 29.05
N PRO A 174 24.93 23.15 29.72
CA PRO A 174 24.88 24.61 29.65
C PRO A 174 25.10 25.13 28.22
N SER A 175 24.55 26.29 27.90
CA SER A 175 24.69 26.92 26.57
C SER A 175 26.13 27.28 26.18
N ASN A 176 27.05 27.39 27.14
CA ASN A 176 28.47 27.69 26.92
C ASN A 176 29.36 26.43 26.79
N HIS A 177 28.78 25.26 26.55
CA HIS A 177 29.56 24.05 26.38
C HIS A 177 30.29 24.02 25.02
N THR A 178 31.41 23.31 24.97
CA THR A 178 32.14 23.01 23.74
C THR A 178 32.27 21.51 23.58
N THR A 179 31.88 21.00 22.41
CA THR A 179 32.02 19.58 22.09
C THR A 179 33.39 19.31 21.47
N ARG A 180 34.05 18.26 21.94
CA ARG A 180 35.36 17.81 21.45
C ARG A 180 35.37 16.31 21.20
N GLU A 181 36.06 15.92 20.14
CA GLU A 181 36.38 14.55 19.79
C GLU A 181 37.65 14.09 20.51
N GLU A 182 37.61 12.93 21.17
CA GLU A 182 38.75 12.35 21.89
C GLU A 182 38.91 10.86 21.64
N PHE A 183 40.13 10.44 21.34
CA PHE A 183 40.51 9.04 21.26
C PHE A 183 40.92 8.54 22.64
N VAL A 184 40.11 7.65 23.23
CA VAL A 184 40.40 7.06 24.53
C VAL A 184 40.98 5.66 24.35
N LYS A 185 42.22 5.48 24.81
CA LYS A 185 42.87 4.15 24.84
C LYS A 185 42.34 3.35 26.03
N CYS A 186 42.10 2.07 25.84
CA CYS A 186 41.58 1.18 26.89
C CYS A 186 42.60 0.80 27.99
N GLY A 187 43.87 1.22 27.84
CA GLY A 187 44.94 0.97 28.81
C GLY A 187 45.53 -0.43 28.80
N LYS A 188 45.04 -1.36 27.96
CA LYS A 188 45.63 -2.70 27.80
C LYS A 188 46.79 -2.66 26.82
N GLU A 189 47.95 -3.18 27.23
CA GLU A 189 49.05 -3.46 26.31
C GLU A 189 48.53 -4.44 25.25
N PHE A 190 48.62 -4.06 23.97
CA PHE A 190 48.16 -4.86 22.82
C PHE A 190 46.64 -5.04 22.61
N CYS A 191 45.79 -4.04 22.94
CA CYS A 191 44.38 -4.13 22.51
C CYS A 191 44.23 -3.94 20.99
N LEU A 192 43.80 -4.99 20.30
CA LEU A 192 43.51 -4.98 18.86
C LEU A 192 42.00 -4.99 18.53
N GLN A 193 41.14 -5.25 19.51
CA GLN A 193 39.71 -5.55 19.28
C GLN A 193 38.72 -4.57 19.93
N CYS A 194 39.17 -3.71 20.83
CA CYS A 194 38.27 -2.77 21.49
C CYS A 194 38.00 -1.57 20.56
N PRO A 195 36.75 -1.07 20.47
CA PRO A 195 36.46 0.13 19.70
C PRO A 195 37.17 1.31 20.36
N HIS A 196 38.34 1.65 19.84
CA HIS A 196 39.06 2.89 20.11
C HIS A 196 38.43 4.00 19.26
N GLY A 197 37.12 4.17 19.44
CA GLY A 197 36.39 5.19 18.72
C GLY A 197 36.90 6.57 19.11
N PRO A 198 36.78 7.54 18.20
CA PRO A 198 36.58 8.89 18.66
C PRO A 198 35.31 8.93 19.52
N TYR A 199 35.47 9.33 20.76
CA TYR A 199 34.39 9.57 21.70
C TYR A 199 34.16 11.07 21.80
N TYR A 200 32.90 11.49 21.78
CA TYR A 200 32.55 12.90 21.93
C TYR A 200 32.34 13.25 23.40
N TYR A 201 32.93 14.36 23.82
CA TYR A 201 32.81 14.90 25.15
C TYR A 201 32.40 16.38 25.10
N ALA A 202 31.52 16.77 26.02
CA ALA A 202 31.23 18.17 26.28
C ALA A 202 32.11 18.70 27.41
N TYR A 203 32.62 19.91 27.22
CA TYR A 203 33.38 20.66 28.21
C TYR A 203 32.69 22.00 28.49
N TRP A 204 32.61 22.38 29.77
CA TRP A 204 32.13 23.70 30.16
C TRP A 204 32.76 24.13 31.48
N LYS A 205 32.83 25.44 31.70
CA LYS A 205 33.23 26.01 32.98
C LYS A 205 32.00 26.19 33.86
N ASP A 206 32.01 25.59 35.04
CA ASP A 206 30.96 25.76 36.03
C ASP A 206 30.93 27.21 36.51
N SER A 207 29.76 27.86 36.44
CA SER A 207 29.61 29.27 36.77
C SER A 207 29.88 29.57 38.25
N THR A 208 29.56 28.64 39.14
CA THR A 208 29.68 28.74 40.59
C THR A 208 31.06 28.32 41.07
N THR A 209 31.54 27.15 40.66
CA THR A 209 32.82 26.62 41.17
C THR A 209 34.04 27.05 40.36
N LYS A 210 33.82 27.67 39.19
CA LYS A 210 34.86 28.06 38.20
C LYS A 210 35.75 26.90 37.71
N LYS A 211 35.42 25.65 38.05
CA LYS A 211 36.14 24.46 37.58
C LYS A 211 35.63 24.01 36.21
N ILE A 212 36.50 23.39 35.42
CA ILE A 212 36.13 22.77 34.14
C ILE A 212 35.45 21.43 34.44
N LYS A 213 34.27 21.22 33.86
CA LYS A 213 33.52 19.96 33.87
C LYS A 213 33.60 19.29 32.51
N LYS A 214 33.52 17.96 32.53
CA LYS A 214 33.54 17.09 31.34
C LYS A 214 32.36 16.10 31.42
N LYS A 215 31.68 15.86 30.30
CA LYS A 215 30.63 14.83 30.18
C LYS A 215 30.78 14.05 28.88
N TYR A 216 30.59 12.73 28.94
CA TYR A 216 30.57 11.86 27.77
C TYR A 216 29.26 12.02 27.01
N LEU A 217 29.33 12.17 25.68
CA LEU A 217 28.17 12.37 24.80
C LEU A 217 27.85 11.14 23.95
N GLY A 218 28.85 10.28 23.68
CA GLY A 218 28.65 9.09 22.86
C GLY A 218 29.71 8.92 21.76
N VAL A 219 29.37 8.08 20.79
CA VAL A 219 30.19 7.74 19.61
C VAL A 219 29.72 8.49 18.36
N ILE A 220 28.50 9.03 18.38
CA ILE A 220 27.91 9.80 17.27
C ILE A 220 28.25 11.28 17.47
N ASP A 221 28.71 11.96 16.42
CA ASP A 221 29.01 13.40 16.46
C ASP A 221 27.71 14.20 16.66
N PRO A 222 27.53 14.91 17.79
CA PRO A 222 26.31 15.67 18.05
C PRO A 222 26.28 17.02 17.31
N ARG A 223 27.21 17.29 16.39
CA ARG A 223 27.24 18.51 15.57
C ARG A 223 26.67 18.33 14.16
N GLN A 224 26.25 17.11 13.81
CA GLN A 224 25.74 16.77 12.47
C GLN A 224 24.25 17.08 12.29
#